data_AF-A0A7Y4VST3-F1
#
_entry.id   AF-A0A7Y4VST3-F1
#
_cell.length_a   1.000
_cell.length_b   1.000
_cell.length_c   1.000
_cell.angle_alpha   90.00
_cell.angle_beta   90.00
_cell.angle_gamma   90.00
#
_symmetry.space_group_name_H-M   'P 1'
#
loop_
_entity.id
_entity.type
_entity.pdbx_description
1 polymer ?
#
loop_
_entity_poly.entity_id
_entity_poly.type
_entity_poly.pdbx_seq_one_letter_code
_entity_poly.pdbx_strand_id
1 'polypeptide(L)'
;MFARRAFAAAIRFVAVILWMSFGGCRASAPRAPTVTEWTPARRAALYERTDDWFPSADFWKPPEDGVEGVPEGMFPLIVEACPDVGSGVTSFGRVVESLDGACGVDLLRPTVYAAASTMVRDGVVHEQQLFMWFYAADDASPSAGIRASGLRVTMNPEGSPMVWEVISRNDDGAMVFVAQSLEDAAADEFGVPLPGRRFSIEGDVSAAPDAVVARVLADGPVPMGPFVYLDAGRRVSTVICRCMPSQADSFRETANYEIESLQALPTCAIEFLPAWFGDVESHKASPLERALRWPKG
;
A
#
# COMPACT_ATOMS: atom_id res chain seq x y z
N MET A 1 -10.15 48.13 -29.30
CA MET A 1 -11.21 47.16 -28.97
C MET A 1 -10.87 46.56 -27.61
N PHE A 2 -11.13 47.24 -26.50
CA PHE A 2 -12.41 47.28 -25.78
C PHE A 2 -13.03 45.89 -25.52
N ALA A 3 -12.66 45.34 -24.36
CA ALA A 3 -13.53 44.89 -23.27
C ALA A 3 -14.56 43.76 -23.49
N ARG A 4 -14.78 43.01 -22.40
CA ARG A 4 -15.93 42.14 -22.00
C ARG A 4 -15.60 40.65 -22.09
N ARG A 5 -15.77 39.80 -21.07
CA ARG A 5 -16.49 39.78 -19.76
C ARG A 5 -15.86 38.60 -18.97
N ALA A 6 -15.44 38.66 -17.70
CA ALA A 6 -16.17 38.95 -16.45
C ALA A 6 -17.34 37.98 -16.14
N PHE A 7 -17.13 37.17 -15.09
CA PHE A 7 -18.09 36.71 -14.07
C PHE A 7 -19.40 36.03 -14.50
N ALA A 8 -19.58 34.79 -14.06
CA ALA A 8 -20.85 34.33 -13.46
C ALA A 8 -20.64 33.07 -12.60
N ALA A 9 -20.51 33.28 -11.29
CA ALA A 9 -20.90 32.31 -10.27
C ALA A 9 -22.42 32.44 -10.07
N ALA A 10 -23.17 31.33 -10.08
CA ALA A 10 -24.54 31.28 -9.56
C ALA A 10 -25.01 29.83 -9.30
N ILE A 11 -24.81 29.41 -8.06
CA ILE A 11 -25.77 28.73 -7.18
C ILE A 11 -27.05 28.20 -7.88
N ARG A 12 -27.23 26.87 -7.86
CA ARG A 12 -28.56 26.23 -7.72
C ARG A 12 -28.46 24.98 -6.85
N PHE A 13 -28.44 25.20 -5.53
CA PHE A 13 -28.92 24.21 -4.56
C PHE A 13 -30.45 24.30 -4.57
N VAL A 14 -31.11 23.31 -5.15
CA VAL A 14 -32.56 23.12 -4.98
C VAL A 14 -32.73 22.01 -3.95
N ALA A 15 -33.16 22.42 -2.77
CA ALA A 15 -33.66 21.54 -1.73
C ALA A 15 -34.95 20.87 -2.22
N VAL A 16 -34.95 19.53 -2.23
CA VAL A 16 -36.19 18.74 -2.26
C VAL A 16 -36.26 18.03 -0.91
N ILE A 17 -37.00 18.64 0.01
CA ILE A 17 -37.55 17.98 1.17
C ILE A 17 -39.02 17.73 0.83
N LEU A 18 -39.43 16.46 0.72
CA LEU A 18 -40.75 16.04 1.19
C LEU A 18 -40.78 14.53 1.48
N TRP A 19 -41.39 14.25 2.62
CA TRP A 19 -41.55 13.00 3.36
C TRP A 19 -42.03 11.75 2.61
N MET A 20 -41.55 10.60 3.08
CA MET A 20 -42.40 9.42 3.30
C MET A 20 -42.13 8.82 4.68
N SER A 21 -43.13 8.92 5.55
CA SER A 21 -43.27 8.12 6.76
C SER A 21 -43.90 6.78 6.36
N PHE A 22 -43.13 5.70 6.46
CA PHE A 22 -43.64 4.33 6.53
C PHE A 22 -42.94 3.62 7.68
N GLY A 23 -43.74 2.84 8.42
CA GLY A 23 -43.36 2.28 9.71
C GLY A 23 -42.29 1.19 9.65
N GLY A 24 -41.59 1.06 10.78
CA GLY A 24 -41.37 -0.26 11.37
C GLY A 24 -40.35 -1.17 10.69
N CYS A 25 -39.11 -0.71 10.57
CA CYS A 25 -37.93 -1.51 10.89
C CYS A 25 -36.84 -0.51 11.26
N ARG A 26 -36.47 -0.42 12.55
CA ARG A 26 -35.23 0.25 12.94
C ARG A 26 -34.10 -0.61 12.37
N ALA A 27 -33.71 -0.35 11.13
CA ALA A 27 -32.39 -0.70 10.66
C ALA A 27 -31.44 0.06 11.57
N SER A 28 -30.84 -0.66 12.52
CA SER A 28 -29.70 -0.18 13.28
C SER A 28 -28.74 0.41 12.25
N ALA A 29 -28.45 1.71 12.32
CA ALA A 29 -27.37 2.27 11.53
C ALA A 29 -26.14 1.35 11.73
N PRO A 30 -25.44 0.93 10.66
CA PRO A 30 -24.24 0.12 10.82
C PRO A 30 -23.37 0.85 11.84
N ARG A 31 -23.11 0.16 12.95
CA ARG A 31 -22.29 0.66 14.03
C ARG A 31 -20.98 1.06 13.38
N ALA A 32 -20.65 2.36 13.38
CA ALA A 32 -19.35 2.81 12.90
C ALA A 32 -18.30 1.89 13.53
N PRO A 33 -17.37 1.33 12.75
CA PRO A 33 -16.36 0.43 13.28
C PRO A 33 -15.75 1.13 14.50
N THR A 34 -15.87 0.50 15.66
CA THR A 34 -15.24 0.98 16.88
C THR A 34 -13.76 1.13 16.54
N VAL A 35 -13.25 2.37 16.56
CA VAL A 35 -11.82 2.65 16.42
C VAL A 35 -11.13 1.76 17.43
N THR A 36 -10.56 0.66 16.94
CA THR A 36 -9.98 -0.35 17.81
C THR A 36 -8.69 0.26 18.31
N GLU A 37 -8.63 0.51 19.61
CA GLU A 37 -7.51 1.18 20.24
C GLU A 37 -6.19 0.47 19.90
N TRP A 38 -5.17 1.24 19.52
CA TRP A 38 -3.88 0.72 19.10
C TRP A 38 -3.03 0.33 20.30
N THR A 39 -3.17 -0.93 20.73
CA THR A 39 -2.49 -1.48 21.90
C THR A 39 -1.01 -1.82 21.61
N PRO A 40 -0.16 -1.88 22.65
CA PRO A 40 1.20 -2.41 22.52
C PRO A 40 1.26 -3.81 21.92
N ALA A 41 0.30 -4.68 22.26
CA ALA A 41 0.23 -6.04 21.72
C ALA A 41 -0.02 -6.07 20.20
N ARG A 42 -0.86 -5.14 19.70
CA ARG A 42 -1.12 -5.05 18.26
C ARG A 42 0.10 -4.56 17.48
N ARG A 43 0.87 -3.62 18.03
CA ARG A 43 2.16 -3.20 17.46
C ARG A 43 3.20 -4.32 17.49
N ALA A 44 3.30 -5.04 18.60
CA ALA A 44 4.18 -6.20 18.71
C ALA A 44 3.89 -7.24 17.61
N ALA A 45 2.61 -7.55 17.38
CA ALA A 45 2.19 -8.45 16.31
C ALA A 45 2.58 -7.98 14.90
N LEU A 46 2.70 -6.66 14.66
CA LEU A 46 3.19 -6.14 13.38
C LEU A 46 4.70 -6.32 13.21
N TYR A 47 5.48 -6.12 14.28
CA TYR A 47 6.91 -6.41 14.24
C TYR A 47 7.17 -7.91 14.03
N GLU A 48 6.45 -8.77 14.75
CA GLU A 48 6.61 -10.23 14.72
C GLU A 48 6.22 -10.83 13.36
N ARG A 49 5.25 -10.24 12.65
CA ARG A 49 4.84 -10.67 11.30
C ARG A 49 6.00 -10.71 10.30
N THR A 50 7.05 -9.91 10.52
CA THR A 50 8.20 -9.92 9.62
C THR A 50 9.00 -11.22 9.68
N ASP A 51 8.85 -11.98 10.75
CA ASP A 51 9.56 -13.24 11.01
C ASP A 51 8.80 -14.46 10.47
N ASP A 52 7.65 -14.25 9.82
CA ASP A 52 6.90 -15.32 9.18
C ASP A 52 7.76 -16.04 8.12
N TRP A 53 7.65 -17.37 8.14
CA TRP A 53 8.38 -18.26 7.23
C TRP A 53 7.39 -19.00 6.33
N PHE A 54 7.78 -19.22 5.08
CA PHE A 54 6.91 -19.74 4.04
C PHE A 54 7.40 -21.11 3.56
N PRO A 55 6.84 -22.24 4.05
CA PRO A 55 7.26 -23.58 3.62
C PRO A 55 7.10 -23.79 2.11
N SER A 56 6.09 -23.14 1.52
CA SER A 56 5.87 -23.10 0.08
C SER A 56 5.18 -21.79 -0.30
N ALA A 57 5.58 -21.23 -1.43
CA ALA A 57 5.00 -20.01 -1.98
C ALA A 57 4.88 -20.06 -3.51
N ASP A 58 4.02 -19.22 -4.05
CA ASP A 58 4.01 -18.88 -5.47
C ASP A 58 4.85 -17.63 -5.69
N PHE A 59 5.60 -17.60 -6.79
CA PHE A 59 6.54 -16.53 -7.10
C PHE A 59 6.16 -15.77 -8.37
N TRP A 60 5.88 -14.48 -8.24
CA TRP A 60 5.48 -13.62 -9.33
C TRP A 60 6.54 -12.56 -9.62
N LYS A 61 7.00 -12.53 -10.88
CA LYS A 61 8.02 -11.60 -11.36
C LYS A 61 7.46 -10.64 -12.42
N PRO A 62 8.02 -9.42 -12.55
CA PRO A 62 7.69 -8.55 -13.66
C PRO A 62 8.09 -9.18 -15.00
N PRO A 63 7.52 -8.71 -16.13
CA PRO A 63 8.04 -9.05 -17.45
C PRO A 63 9.50 -8.57 -17.58
N GLU A 64 10.26 -9.25 -18.43
CA GLU A 64 11.65 -8.86 -18.73
C GLU A 64 11.72 -7.54 -19.48
N ASP A 65 10.68 -7.25 -20.27
CA ASP A 65 10.49 -5.98 -20.94
C ASP A 65 9.99 -4.96 -19.90
N GLY A 66 10.86 -4.04 -19.49
CA GLY A 66 10.53 -2.98 -18.54
C GLY A 66 9.39 -2.07 -19.02
N VAL A 67 8.86 -1.26 -18.10
CA VAL A 67 7.82 -0.27 -18.43
C VAL A 67 8.40 1.13 -18.36
N GLU A 68 8.00 1.96 -19.33
CA GLU A 68 8.41 3.37 -19.40
C GLU A 68 8.13 4.11 -18.09
N GLY A 69 9.13 4.86 -17.60
CA GLY A 69 9.00 5.67 -16.38
C GLY A 69 9.25 4.92 -15.06
N VAL A 70 9.50 3.61 -15.09
CA VAL A 70 9.94 2.85 -13.91
C VAL A 70 11.33 2.29 -14.18
N PRO A 71 12.33 2.55 -13.31
CA PRO A 71 13.67 2.01 -13.51
C PRO A 71 13.65 0.48 -13.58
N GLU A 72 14.44 -0.08 -14.50
CA GLU A 72 14.57 -1.53 -14.63
C GLU A 72 14.96 -2.16 -13.30
N GLY A 73 14.27 -3.24 -12.92
CA GLY A 73 14.52 -3.92 -11.66
C GLY A 73 13.86 -3.29 -10.42
N MET A 74 13.19 -2.13 -10.51
CA MET A 74 12.46 -1.52 -9.38
C MET A 74 11.10 -2.14 -9.08
N PHE A 75 10.58 -2.93 -10.01
CA PHE A 75 9.33 -3.66 -9.83
C PHE A 75 9.42 -4.68 -8.68
N PRO A 76 8.33 -4.85 -7.89
CA PRO A 76 8.31 -5.79 -6.79
C PRO A 76 8.35 -7.22 -7.30
N LEU A 77 9.09 -8.05 -6.58
CA LEU A 77 9.06 -9.51 -6.70
C LEU A 77 8.07 -10.02 -5.66
N ILE A 78 6.90 -10.49 -6.09
CA ILE A 78 5.80 -10.83 -5.18
C ILE A 78 5.87 -12.33 -4.85
N VAL A 79 5.92 -12.65 -3.56
CA VAL A 79 5.95 -14.01 -3.03
C VAL A 79 4.69 -14.22 -2.21
N GLU A 80 3.84 -15.15 -2.61
CA GLU A 80 2.56 -15.39 -1.94
C GLU A 80 2.55 -16.75 -1.27
N ALA A 81 2.22 -16.81 0.03
CA ALA A 81 2.02 -18.08 0.71
C ALA A 81 1.02 -18.95 -0.04
N CYS A 82 1.41 -20.19 -0.33
CA CYS A 82 0.46 -21.17 -0.84
C CYS A 82 -0.53 -21.50 0.27
N PRO A 83 -1.84 -21.21 0.10
CA PRO A 83 -2.82 -21.65 1.07
C PRO A 83 -3.05 -23.16 0.92
N ASP A 84 -3.52 -23.83 1.97
CA ASP A 84 -3.78 -25.27 1.94
C ASP A 84 -4.71 -25.65 0.77
N VAL A 85 -4.52 -26.85 0.22
CA VAL A 85 -5.29 -27.38 -0.91
C VAL A 85 -6.79 -27.31 -0.60
N GLY A 86 -7.55 -26.60 -1.44
CA GLY A 86 -9.01 -26.44 -1.30
C GLY A 86 -9.45 -25.14 -0.61
N SER A 87 -8.52 -24.25 -0.25
CA SER A 87 -8.81 -22.95 0.38
C SER A 87 -9.60 -21.95 -0.47
N GLY A 88 -9.75 -22.18 -1.78
CA GLY A 88 -10.50 -21.29 -2.68
C GLY A 88 -9.88 -19.90 -2.89
N VAL A 89 -8.71 -19.65 -2.30
CA VAL A 89 -8.03 -18.35 -2.36
C VAL A 89 -7.41 -18.14 -3.75
N THR A 90 -7.81 -17.07 -4.41
CA THR A 90 -7.39 -16.72 -5.77
C THR A 90 -6.12 -15.87 -5.77
N SER A 91 -5.30 -15.99 -6.83
CA SER A 91 -4.20 -15.07 -7.10
C SER A 91 -4.70 -13.64 -7.36
N PHE A 92 -3.80 -12.66 -7.40
CA PHE A 92 -4.17 -11.32 -7.85
C PHE A 92 -4.37 -11.29 -9.38
N GLY A 93 -5.07 -10.28 -9.89
CA GLY A 93 -5.38 -10.16 -11.31
C GLY A 93 -5.70 -8.75 -11.78
N ARG A 94 -6.01 -8.64 -13.07
CA ARG A 94 -6.42 -7.40 -13.71
C ARG A 94 -7.81 -6.99 -13.23
N VAL A 95 -7.97 -5.74 -12.83
CA VAL A 95 -9.30 -5.21 -12.52
C VAL A 95 -10.12 -5.08 -13.80
N VAL A 96 -11.36 -5.55 -13.73
CA VAL A 96 -12.37 -5.44 -14.79
C VAL A 96 -13.62 -4.77 -14.25
N GLU A 97 -14.26 -3.94 -15.07
CA GLU A 97 -15.54 -3.32 -14.76
C GLU A 97 -16.63 -4.00 -15.59
N SER A 98 -17.67 -4.48 -14.92
CA SER A 98 -18.83 -5.07 -15.57
C SER A 98 -19.79 -3.99 -16.09
N LEU A 99 -20.75 -4.38 -16.92
CA LEU A 99 -21.69 -3.45 -17.56
C LEU A 99 -22.60 -2.71 -16.56
N ASP A 100 -22.81 -3.28 -15.38
CA ASP A 100 -23.54 -2.67 -14.26
C ASP A 100 -22.65 -1.80 -13.36
N GLY A 101 -21.37 -1.61 -13.72
CA GLY A 101 -20.41 -0.78 -13.00
C GLY A 101 -19.78 -1.47 -11.78
N ALA A 102 -20.02 -2.77 -11.59
CA ALA A 102 -19.38 -3.53 -10.52
C ALA A 102 -17.91 -3.83 -10.88
N CYS A 103 -17.09 -3.92 -9.85
CA CYS A 103 -15.66 -4.19 -9.96
C CYS A 103 -15.38 -5.69 -9.74
N GLY A 104 -14.63 -6.28 -10.66
CA GLY A 104 -14.16 -7.66 -10.57
C GLY A 104 -12.66 -7.77 -10.86
N VAL A 105 -12.13 -8.98 -10.76
CA VAL A 105 -10.73 -9.30 -11.05
C VAL A 105 -10.65 -10.45 -12.05
N ASP A 106 -10.00 -10.24 -13.19
CA ASP A 106 -9.63 -11.28 -14.15
C ASP A 106 -8.36 -11.99 -13.66
N LEU A 107 -8.56 -13.15 -13.07
CA LEU A 107 -7.52 -13.98 -12.47
C LEU A 107 -6.59 -14.65 -13.49
N LEU A 108 -6.97 -14.66 -14.77
CA LEU A 108 -6.11 -15.20 -15.83
C LEU A 108 -4.99 -14.24 -16.22
N ARG A 109 -5.05 -13.00 -15.74
CA ARG A 109 -4.10 -11.94 -16.04
C ARG A 109 -3.61 -11.33 -14.73
N PRO A 110 -2.63 -11.94 -14.06
CA PRO A 110 -1.96 -11.33 -12.91
C PRO A 110 -1.43 -9.96 -13.31
N THR A 111 -1.87 -8.89 -12.65
CA THR A 111 -1.51 -7.51 -13.06
C THR A 111 -1.09 -6.68 -11.85
N VAL A 112 0.02 -5.97 -12.00
CA VAL A 112 0.47 -4.92 -11.09
C VAL A 112 0.29 -3.57 -11.77
N TYR A 113 -0.44 -2.67 -11.12
CA TYR A 113 -0.64 -1.29 -11.55
C TYR A 113 0.48 -0.42 -10.98
N ALA A 114 1.14 0.35 -11.84
CA ALA A 114 2.27 1.19 -11.47
C ALA A 114 2.01 2.68 -11.70
N ALA A 115 2.55 3.54 -10.84
CA ALA A 115 2.60 4.99 -11.02
C ALA A 115 3.84 5.59 -10.39
N ALA A 116 4.34 6.67 -11.00
CA ALA A 116 5.34 7.55 -10.38
C ALA A 116 4.64 8.68 -9.62
N SER A 117 5.26 9.13 -8.53
CA SER A 117 4.87 10.32 -7.78
C SER A 117 6.12 10.99 -7.18
N THR A 118 5.94 12.11 -6.49
CA THR A 118 7.00 12.79 -5.75
C THR A 118 6.48 13.25 -4.39
N MET A 119 7.36 13.24 -3.39
CA MET A 119 7.12 13.90 -2.11
C MET A 119 8.17 14.98 -1.89
N VAL A 120 7.79 16.06 -1.20
CA VAL A 120 8.72 17.14 -0.85
C VAL A 120 8.85 17.20 0.66
N ARG A 121 10.07 17.01 1.17
CA ARG A 121 10.38 17.08 2.61
C ARG A 121 11.53 18.06 2.82
N ASP A 122 11.29 19.07 3.65
CA ASP A 122 12.30 20.11 3.96
C ASP A 122 12.95 20.76 2.72
N GLY A 123 12.17 20.89 1.63
CA GLY A 123 12.63 21.44 0.36
C GLY A 123 13.35 20.45 -0.56
N VAL A 124 13.59 19.22 -0.10
CA VAL A 124 14.15 18.11 -0.89
C VAL A 124 13.01 17.34 -1.57
N VAL A 125 13.15 17.12 -2.87
CA VAL A 125 12.23 16.29 -3.66
C VAL A 125 12.71 14.86 -3.61
N HIS A 126 11.81 13.94 -3.26
CA HIS A 126 12.04 12.51 -3.32
C HIS A 126 11.12 11.88 -4.36
N GLU A 127 11.69 11.09 -5.26
CA GLU A 127 10.92 10.30 -6.20
C GLU A 127 10.22 9.14 -5.48
N GLN A 128 9.00 8.83 -5.92
CA GLN A 128 8.22 7.72 -5.42
C GLN A 128 7.74 6.83 -6.56
N GLN A 129 7.76 5.53 -6.31
CA GLN A 129 7.16 4.51 -7.18
C GLN A 129 6.06 3.80 -6.41
N LEU A 130 4.90 3.68 -7.03
CA LEU A 130 3.70 3.11 -6.44
C LEU A 130 3.30 1.88 -7.24
N PHE A 131 3.11 0.77 -6.54
CA PHE A 131 2.68 -0.51 -7.09
C PHE A 131 1.42 -0.97 -6.38
N MET A 132 0.38 -1.31 -7.12
CA MET A 132 -0.91 -1.79 -6.61
C MET A 132 -1.30 -3.08 -7.31
N TRP A 133 -1.88 -4.02 -6.58
CA TRP A 133 -2.45 -5.25 -7.13
C TRP A 133 -3.75 -5.60 -6.39
N PHE A 134 -4.60 -6.36 -7.06
CA PHE A 134 -5.99 -6.56 -6.64
C PHE A 134 -6.39 -8.02 -6.62
N TYR A 135 -7.13 -8.40 -5.58
CA TYR A 135 -7.72 -9.72 -5.41
C TYR A 135 -9.23 -9.64 -5.55
N ALA A 136 -9.85 -10.71 -6.03
CA ALA A 136 -11.26 -10.92 -5.79
C ALA A 136 -11.51 -10.99 -4.27
N ALA A 137 -12.64 -10.46 -3.80
CA ALA A 137 -13.04 -10.67 -2.42
C ALA A 137 -13.43 -12.15 -2.20
N ASP A 138 -13.11 -12.68 -1.01
CA ASP A 138 -13.18 -14.11 -0.71
C ASP A 138 -14.63 -14.60 -0.49
N ASP A 139 -15.61 -13.69 -0.46
CA ASP A 139 -17.02 -13.94 -0.25
C ASP A 139 -17.80 -14.10 -1.56
N ALA A 140 -18.59 -15.18 -1.63
CA ALA A 140 -19.40 -15.60 -2.79
C ALA A 140 -20.54 -14.62 -3.20
N SER A 141 -20.52 -13.38 -2.70
CA SER A 141 -21.47 -12.34 -3.10
C SER A 141 -20.86 -11.47 -4.19
N PRO A 142 -21.57 -11.21 -5.31
CA PRO A 142 -21.18 -10.19 -6.30
C PRO A 142 -20.99 -8.78 -5.73
N SER A 143 -21.43 -8.54 -4.49
CA SER A 143 -21.24 -7.28 -3.75
C SER A 143 -19.96 -7.24 -2.91
N ALA A 144 -19.19 -8.32 -2.86
CA ALA A 144 -17.99 -8.45 -2.03
C ALA A 144 -16.84 -7.53 -2.51
N GLY A 145 -16.90 -7.10 -3.76
CA GLY A 145 -15.96 -6.14 -4.34
C GLY A 145 -14.57 -6.73 -4.58
N ILE A 146 -13.56 -5.87 -4.56
CA ILE A 146 -12.15 -6.23 -4.74
C ILE A 146 -11.33 -5.82 -3.52
N ARG A 147 -10.22 -6.51 -3.27
CA ARG A 147 -9.27 -6.14 -2.21
C ARG A 147 -8.00 -5.59 -2.83
N ALA A 148 -7.59 -4.40 -2.41
CA ALA A 148 -6.36 -3.76 -2.85
C ALA A 148 -5.22 -4.02 -1.86
N SER A 149 -4.05 -4.35 -2.41
CA SER A 149 -2.78 -4.36 -1.70
C SER A 149 -1.74 -3.64 -2.57
N GLY A 150 -0.69 -3.11 -1.95
CA GLY A 150 0.30 -2.35 -2.69
C GLY A 150 1.52 -2.02 -1.88
N LEU A 151 2.44 -1.34 -2.57
CA LEU A 151 3.70 -0.88 -2.05
C LEU A 151 4.00 0.49 -2.64
N ARG A 152 4.33 1.47 -1.79
CA ARG A 152 4.97 2.71 -2.21
C ARG A 152 6.44 2.68 -1.79
N VAL A 153 7.32 2.97 -2.74
CA VAL A 153 8.76 3.05 -2.54
C VAL A 153 9.17 4.50 -2.68
N THR A 154 9.84 5.04 -1.66
CA THR A 154 10.42 6.39 -1.68
C THR A 154 11.93 6.28 -1.83
N MET A 155 12.49 7.03 -2.77
CA MET A 155 13.91 7.02 -3.10
C MET A 155 14.62 8.20 -2.42
N ASN A 156 15.88 8.00 -2.04
CA ASN A 156 16.77 9.09 -1.69
C ASN A 156 17.15 9.93 -2.93
N PRO A 157 17.78 11.10 -2.77
CA PRO A 157 18.20 11.94 -3.91
C PRO A 157 19.14 11.24 -4.90
N GLU A 158 19.87 10.20 -4.47
CA GLU A 158 20.74 9.38 -5.31
C GLU A 158 19.98 8.31 -6.11
N GLY A 159 18.66 8.23 -5.96
CA GLY A 159 17.83 7.25 -6.67
C GLY A 159 17.93 5.83 -6.09
N SER A 160 18.27 5.69 -4.80
CA SER A 160 18.24 4.43 -4.06
C SER A 160 17.01 4.33 -3.16
N PRO A 161 16.36 3.16 -3.02
CA PRO A 161 15.19 3.02 -2.16
C PRO A 161 15.56 3.23 -0.70
N MET A 162 14.80 4.06 0.02
CA MET A 162 15.05 4.33 1.44
C MET A 162 13.85 4.05 2.35
N VAL A 163 12.63 4.10 1.81
CA VAL A 163 11.40 3.78 2.55
C VAL A 163 10.49 2.95 1.66
N TRP A 164 9.95 1.85 2.21
CA TRP A 164 8.91 1.04 1.60
C TRP A 164 7.68 1.04 2.50
N GLU A 165 6.57 1.50 1.97
CA GLU A 165 5.29 1.61 2.66
C GLU A 165 4.31 0.59 2.10
N VAL A 166 3.75 -0.23 2.98
CA VAL A 166 2.67 -1.15 2.61
C VAL A 166 1.36 -0.39 2.51
N ILE A 167 0.70 -0.57 1.37
CA ILE A 167 -0.61 0.00 1.09
C ILE A 167 -1.63 -1.11 1.24
N SER A 168 -2.51 -1.00 2.21
CA SER A 168 -3.63 -1.91 2.34
C SER A 168 -4.85 -1.15 2.84
N ARG A 169 -6.04 -1.61 2.45
CA ARG A 169 -7.31 -1.03 2.92
C ARG A 169 -7.69 -1.51 4.34
N ASN A 170 -7.07 -2.59 4.81
CA ASN A 170 -7.42 -3.19 6.09
C ASN A 170 -6.95 -2.32 7.25
N ASP A 171 -7.69 -2.35 8.36
CA ASP A 171 -7.31 -1.71 9.64
C ASP A 171 -6.04 -2.31 10.27
N ASP A 172 -5.23 -3.06 9.52
CA ASP A 172 -4.06 -3.82 9.97
C ASP A 172 -2.93 -2.94 10.50
N GLY A 173 -2.97 -1.62 10.25
CA GLY A 173 -1.96 -0.66 10.68
C GLY A 173 -0.99 -0.32 9.55
N ALA A 174 -0.26 0.78 9.71
CA ALA A 174 0.68 1.25 8.69
C ALA A 174 2.04 0.57 8.88
N MET A 175 2.38 -0.33 7.97
CA MET A 175 3.64 -1.06 8.01
C MET A 175 4.68 -0.42 7.07
N VAL A 176 5.83 -0.05 7.64
CA VAL A 176 6.94 0.57 6.91
C VAL A 176 8.19 -0.27 7.04
N PHE A 177 9.00 -0.25 5.99
CA PHE A 177 10.36 -0.75 5.99
C PHE A 177 11.27 0.41 5.60
N VAL A 178 12.46 0.45 6.18
CA VAL A 178 13.41 1.55 5.94
C VAL A 178 14.79 1.01 5.63
N ALA A 179 15.58 1.76 4.87
CA ALA A 179 16.95 1.38 4.61
C ALA A 179 17.83 1.54 5.86
N GLN A 180 18.89 0.73 5.96
CA GLN A 180 19.83 0.76 7.07
C GLN A 180 20.49 2.13 7.19
N SER A 181 20.95 2.71 6.07
CA SER A 181 21.50 4.07 6.02
C SER A 181 20.58 5.13 6.62
N LEU A 182 19.25 5.01 6.44
CA LEU A 182 18.29 5.96 6.98
C LEU A 182 18.06 5.77 8.49
N GLU A 183 18.04 4.52 8.96
CA GLU A 183 17.98 4.22 10.39
C GLU A 183 19.26 4.65 11.12
N ASP A 184 20.43 4.44 10.52
CA ASP A 184 21.73 4.86 11.08
C ASP A 184 21.77 6.38 11.24
N ALA A 185 21.36 7.13 10.22
CA ALA A 185 21.25 8.58 10.29
C ALA A 185 20.26 9.04 11.37
N ALA A 186 19.13 8.34 11.52
CA ALA A 186 18.17 8.63 12.59
C ALA A 186 18.72 8.31 13.98
N ALA A 187 19.51 7.24 14.13
CA ALA A 187 20.16 6.89 15.38
C ALA A 187 21.24 7.92 15.76
N ASP A 188 21.99 8.43 14.79
CA ASP A 188 22.98 9.49 15.00
C ASP A 188 22.34 10.82 15.43
N GLU A 189 21.22 11.22 14.82
CA GLU A 189 20.55 12.49 15.16
C GLU A 189 19.69 12.40 16.42
N PHE A 190 18.90 11.34 16.57
CA PHE A 190 17.88 11.23 17.62
C PHE A 190 18.27 10.31 18.78
N GLY A 191 19.39 9.60 18.67
CA GLY A 191 19.85 8.63 19.65
C GLY A 191 19.06 7.33 19.60
N VAL A 192 18.63 6.86 20.76
CA VAL A 192 17.95 5.56 20.90
C VAL A 192 16.47 5.61 20.45
N PRO A 193 15.85 4.45 20.18
CA PRO A 193 14.42 4.36 19.93
C PRO A 193 13.59 4.98 21.07
N LEU A 194 12.48 5.64 20.72
CA LEU A 194 11.52 6.18 21.69
C LEU A 194 10.83 5.05 22.48
N PRO A 195 10.28 5.33 23.69
CA PRO A 195 9.51 4.34 24.44
C PRO A 195 8.40 3.69 23.60
N GLY A 196 8.39 2.37 23.55
CA GLY A 196 7.40 1.60 22.78
C GLY A 196 7.68 1.52 21.27
N ARG A 197 8.84 1.99 20.81
CA ARG A 197 9.37 1.83 19.45
C ARG A 197 10.55 0.87 19.42
N ARG A 198 10.77 0.23 18.26
CA ARG A 198 11.86 -0.70 18.01
C ARG A 198 13.07 -0.01 17.37
N PHE A 199 12.83 1.03 16.56
CA PHE A 199 13.85 1.70 15.76
C PHE A 199 13.95 3.20 16.07
N SER A 200 15.12 3.77 15.88
CA SER A 200 15.42 5.18 16.12
C SER A 200 14.70 6.10 15.13
N ILE A 201 14.42 5.65 13.93
CA ILE A 201 13.64 6.43 12.97
C ILE A 201 12.14 6.51 13.32
N GLU A 202 11.62 5.70 14.24
CA GLU A 202 10.19 5.75 14.55
C GLU A 202 9.81 7.00 15.37
N GLY A 203 8.72 7.65 14.96
CA GLY A 203 8.09 8.78 15.65
C GLY A 203 7.41 8.38 16.96
N ASP A 204 6.92 9.37 17.71
CA ASP A 204 6.24 9.11 18.98
C ASP A 204 4.97 8.25 18.78
N VAL A 205 4.72 7.29 19.68
CA VAL A 205 3.53 6.42 19.64
C VAL A 205 2.24 7.23 19.74
N SER A 206 2.22 8.34 20.49
CA SER A 206 1.03 9.20 20.59
C SER A 206 0.70 9.93 19.28
N ALA A 207 1.70 10.18 18.43
CA ALA A 207 1.52 10.88 17.16
C ALA A 207 1.06 9.95 16.03
N ALA A 208 1.57 8.71 16.01
CA ALA A 208 1.23 7.68 15.02
C ALA A 208 1.12 6.30 15.70
N PRO A 209 0.03 6.03 16.45
CA PRO A 209 -0.08 4.84 17.29
C PRO A 209 -0.24 3.53 16.51
N ASP A 210 -0.61 3.65 15.24
CA ASP A 210 -0.95 2.60 14.28
C ASP A 210 0.14 2.31 13.25
N ALA A 211 1.20 3.11 13.24
CA ALA A 211 2.32 2.95 12.33
C ALA A 211 3.50 2.28 13.03
N VAL A 212 4.20 1.39 12.33
CA VAL A 212 5.46 0.80 12.79
C VAL A 212 6.48 0.72 11.65
N VAL A 213 7.75 0.87 11.99
CA VAL A 213 8.84 0.44 11.13
C VAL A 213 9.08 -1.03 11.41
N ALA A 214 8.52 -1.91 10.58
CA ALA A 214 8.49 -3.34 10.84
C ALA A 214 9.89 -3.97 10.76
N ARG A 215 10.73 -3.50 9.83
CA ARG A 215 12.10 -3.97 9.65
C ARG A 215 12.98 -2.95 8.94
N VAL A 216 14.27 -2.97 9.26
CA VAL A 216 15.34 -2.23 8.58
C VAL A 216 15.99 -3.15 7.55
N LEU A 217 16.13 -2.67 6.31
CA LEU A 217 16.66 -3.42 5.18
C LEU A 217 18.09 -2.98 4.89
N ALA A 218 18.98 -3.94 4.65
CA ALA A 218 20.35 -3.63 4.25
C ALA A 218 20.37 -2.82 2.95
N ASP A 219 21.24 -1.81 2.89
CA ASP A 219 21.51 -1.07 1.65
C ASP A 219 22.13 -2.02 0.62
N GLY A 220 21.39 -2.29 -0.45
CA GLY A 220 21.90 -3.08 -1.57
C GLY A 220 22.97 -2.31 -2.35
N PRO A 221 23.93 -3.00 -2.99
CA PRO A 221 24.97 -2.35 -3.79
C PRO A 221 24.42 -1.70 -5.07
N VAL A 222 23.19 -2.05 -5.47
CA VAL A 222 22.50 -1.53 -6.64
C VAL A 222 21.05 -1.25 -6.26
N PRO A 223 20.46 -0.11 -6.69
CA PRO A 223 19.04 0.16 -6.54
C PRO A 223 18.20 -0.95 -7.19
N MET A 224 17.43 -1.68 -6.40
CA MET A 224 16.52 -2.72 -6.89
C MET A 224 15.22 -2.70 -6.09
N GLY A 225 14.15 -3.11 -6.75
CA GLY A 225 12.84 -3.33 -6.14
C GLY A 225 12.89 -4.50 -5.16
N PRO A 226 12.00 -4.53 -4.17
CA PRO A 226 12.09 -5.52 -3.10
C PRO A 226 11.45 -6.87 -3.48
N PHE A 227 11.71 -7.89 -2.66
CA PHE A 227 10.75 -8.98 -2.50
C PHE A 227 9.65 -8.55 -1.53
N VAL A 228 8.40 -8.83 -1.87
CA VAL A 228 7.22 -8.58 -1.05
C VAL A 228 6.58 -9.93 -0.74
N TYR A 229 6.55 -10.31 0.53
CA TYR A 229 5.97 -11.58 0.98
C TYR A 229 4.57 -11.34 1.51
N LEU A 230 3.61 -12.16 1.08
CA LEU A 230 2.22 -12.09 1.49
C LEU A 230 1.81 -13.38 2.19
N ASP A 231 1.12 -13.24 3.33
CA ASP A 231 0.53 -14.37 4.06
C ASP A 231 -0.62 -15.03 3.28
N ALA A 232 -1.15 -16.14 3.81
CA ALA A 232 -2.27 -16.85 3.17
C ALA A 232 -3.56 -15.99 3.07
N GLY A 233 -3.68 -14.94 3.88
CA GLY A 233 -4.74 -13.94 3.82
C GLY A 233 -4.48 -12.81 2.82
N ARG A 234 -3.36 -12.89 2.08
CA ARG A 234 -2.88 -11.89 1.11
C ARG A 234 -2.56 -10.55 1.73
N ARG A 235 -2.14 -10.56 3.00
CA ARG A 235 -1.59 -9.38 3.67
C ARG A 235 -0.08 -9.40 3.53
N VAL A 236 0.50 -8.24 3.26
CA VAL A 236 1.96 -8.13 3.28
C VAL A 236 2.47 -8.47 4.68
N SER A 237 3.35 -9.45 4.73
CA SER A 237 4.00 -9.97 5.92
C SER A 237 5.33 -9.29 6.16
N THR A 238 6.13 -9.20 5.09
CA THR A 238 7.47 -8.64 5.13
C THR A 238 7.89 -8.17 3.75
N VAL A 239 8.82 -7.21 3.74
CA VAL A 239 9.52 -6.72 2.56
C VAL A 239 11.01 -6.95 2.84
N ILE A 240 11.74 -7.48 1.86
CA ILE A 240 13.19 -7.69 1.99
C ILE A 240 13.95 -7.20 0.75
N CYS A 241 15.21 -6.82 0.94
CA CYS A 241 16.13 -6.57 -0.15
C CYS A 241 16.35 -7.85 -0.96
N ARG A 242 16.56 -7.74 -2.28
CA ARG A 242 16.93 -8.90 -3.13
C ARG A 242 18.26 -9.55 -2.75
N CYS A 243 19.08 -8.83 -1.99
CA CYS A 243 20.34 -9.27 -1.43
C CYS A 243 20.19 -10.11 -0.15
N MET A 244 19.01 -10.13 0.47
CA MET A 244 18.74 -10.89 1.68
C MET A 244 18.34 -12.33 1.36
N PRO A 245 18.57 -13.29 2.30
CA PRO A 245 18.08 -14.64 2.15
C PRO A 245 16.56 -14.68 1.95
N SER A 246 16.09 -15.58 1.07
CA SER A 246 14.67 -15.88 0.91
C SER A 246 14.04 -16.31 2.24
N GLN A 247 12.78 -15.91 2.48
CA GLN A 247 11.95 -16.42 3.59
C GLN A 247 11.03 -17.57 3.16
N ALA A 248 11.21 -18.09 1.95
CA ALA A 248 10.51 -19.27 1.44
C ALA A 248 11.47 -20.45 1.22
N ASP A 249 11.05 -21.64 1.65
CA ASP A 249 11.80 -22.90 1.45
C ASP A 249 11.72 -23.36 -0.02
N SER A 250 10.57 -23.16 -0.66
CA SER A 250 10.32 -23.62 -2.02
C SER A 250 9.31 -22.74 -2.75
N PHE A 251 9.46 -22.67 -4.07
CA PHE A 251 8.47 -22.06 -4.96
C PHE A 251 7.72 -23.15 -5.73
N ARG A 252 6.40 -23.19 -5.59
CA ARG A 252 5.53 -24.12 -6.30
C ARG A 252 5.33 -23.70 -7.75
N GLU A 253 5.05 -22.41 -7.92
CA GLU A 253 4.87 -21.77 -9.21
C GLU A 253 5.84 -20.60 -9.36
N THR A 254 6.29 -20.36 -10.58
CA THR A 254 6.99 -19.14 -10.95
C THR A 254 6.39 -18.62 -12.24
N ALA A 255 5.82 -17.43 -12.19
CA ALA A 255 5.09 -16.85 -13.31
C ALA A 255 5.33 -15.34 -13.41
N ASN A 256 5.04 -14.79 -14.59
CA ASN A 256 5.09 -13.36 -14.80
C ASN A 256 3.74 -12.74 -14.49
N TYR A 257 3.75 -11.53 -13.91
CA TYR A 257 2.60 -10.65 -13.98
C TYR A 257 2.74 -9.66 -15.16
N GLU A 258 1.63 -9.05 -15.55
CA GLU A 258 1.57 -7.91 -16.44
C GLU A 258 1.70 -6.61 -15.65
N ILE A 259 2.21 -5.56 -16.30
CA ILE A 259 2.25 -4.22 -15.71
C ILE A 259 1.31 -3.32 -16.49
N GLU A 260 0.46 -2.59 -15.77
CA GLU A 260 -0.39 -1.54 -16.34
C GLU A 260 -0.14 -0.21 -15.62
N SER A 261 -0.41 0.91 -16.31
CA SER A 261 -0.43 2.20 -15.63
C SER A 261 -1.59 2.24 -14.64
N LEU A 262 -1.36 2.81 -13.46
CA LEU A 262 -2.44 3.07 -12.50
C LEU A 262 -3.55 3.95 -13.10
N GLN A 263 -3.25 4.77 -14.11
CA GLN A 263 -4.25 5.54 -14.84
C GLN A 263 -5.21 4.67 -15.68
N ALA A 264 -4.82 3.43 -15.97
CA ALA A 264 -5.68 2.46 -16.66
C ALA A 264 -6.62 1.72 -15.70
N LEU A 265 -6.52 1.98 -14.39
CA LEU A 265 -7.39 1.36 -13.39
C LEU A 265 -8.85 1.79 -13.63
N PRO A 266 -9.81 0.84 -13.71
CA PRO A 266 -11.22 1.18 -13.88
C PRO A 266 -11.74 2.09 -12.75
N THR A 267 -12.72 2.94 -13.07
CA THR A 267 -13.24 3.92 -12.11
C THR A 267 -13.85 3.25 -10.89
N CYS A 268 -14.49 2.08 -11.07
CA CYS A 268 -15.05 1.30 -9.97
C CYS A 268 -13.99 0.89 -8.93
N ALA A 269 -12.70 0.83 -9.28
CA ALA A 269 -11.66 0.39 -8.34
C ALA A 269 -11.10 1.53 -7.47
N ILE A 270 -11.36 2.79 -7.83
CA ILE A 270 -10.86 3.96 -7.10
C ILE A 270 -11.40 3.98 -5.67
N GLU A 271 -12.63 3.52 -5.45
CA GLU A 271 -13.24 3.45 -4.10
C GLU A 271 -12.59 2.39 -3.19
N PHE A 272 -11.76 1.51 -3.76
CA PHE A 272 -11.02 0.47 -3.03
C PHE A 272 -9.60 0.89 -2.67
N LEU A 273 -9.16 2.04 -3.15
CA LEU A 273 -7.89 2.64 -2.77
C LEU A 273 -8.04 3.31 -1.39
N PRO A 274 -6.99 3.32 -0.54
CA PRO A 274 -7.06 4.02 0.74
C PRO A 274 -7.43 5.49 0.57
N ALA A 275 -8.14 6.10 1.52
CA ALA A 275 -8.60 7.49 1.38
C ALA A 275 -7.46 8.50 1.17
N TRP A 276 -6.27 8.21 1.72
CA TRP A 276 -5.06 9.02 1.55
C TRP A 276 -4.39 8.82 0.17
N PHE A 277 -4.83 7.85 -0.62
CA PHE A 277 -4.34 7.60 -1.96
C PHE A 277 -4.74 8.69 -2.96
N GLY A 278 -5.89 9.35 -2.75
CA GLY A 278 -6.29 10.50 -3.56
C GLY A 278 -5.39 11.73 -3.39
N ASP A 279 -4.57 11.75 -2.33
CA ASP A 279 -3.61 12.83 -2.04
C ASP A 279 -2.25 12.59 -2.75
N VAL A 280 -2.10 11.58 -3.62
CA VAL A 280 -0.86 11.32 -4.42
C VAL A 280 -0.47 12.52 -5.31
N GLU A 281 -1.43 13.38 -5.69
CA GLU A 281 -1.15 14.66 -6.38
C GLU A 281 -1.00 15.86 -5.42
N SER A 282 -1.38 15.72 -4.15
CA SER A 282 -1.57 16.85 -3.24
C SER A 282 -0.30 17.35 -2.54
N HIS A 283 0.85 16.69 -2.74
CA HIS A 283 2.10 16.92 -1.99
C HIS A 283 1.94 16.92 -0.46
N LYS A 284 0.81 16.47 0.09
CA LYS A 284 0.62 16.37 1.54
C LYS A 284 1.34 15.14 2.05
N ALA A 285 2.05 15.37 3.16
CA ALA A 285 2.77 14.33 3.86
C ALA A 285 1.83 13.15 4.15
N SER A 286 2.21 11.96 3.68
CA SER A 286 1.44 10.75 3.98
C SER A 286 1.30 10.58 5.51
N PRO A 287 0.28 9.86 6.01
CA PRO A 287 0.22 9.48 7.42
C PRO A 287 1.53 8.86 7.93
N LEU A 288 2.30 8.23 7.05
CA LEU A 288 3.60 7.64 7.33
C LEU A 288 4.77 8.61 7.37
N GLU A 289 4.73 9.70 6.61
CA GLU A 289 5.71 10.79 6.79
C GLU A 289 5.64 11.39 8.20
N ARG A 290 4.46 11.37 8.82
CA ARG A 290 4.28 11.76 10.23
C ARG A 290 4.72 10.68 11.22
N ALA A 291 4.82 9.43 10.77
CA ALA A 291 5.20 8.30 11.60
C ALA A 291 6.72 8.16 11.76
N LEU A 292 7.52 8.81 10.91
CA LEU A 292 8.98 8.74 10.94
C LEU A 292 9.60 10.04 11.47
N ARG A 293 10.65 9.91 12.29
CA ARG A 293 11.61 10.95 12.61
C ARG A 293 12.63 11.00 11.49
N TRP A 294 12.39 11.86 10.50
CA TRP A 294 13.31 12.04 9.38
C TRP A 294 14.59 12.75 9.84
N PRO A 295 15.77 12.11 9.73
CA PRO A 295 17.02 12.80 9.98
C PRO A 295 17.24 13.88 8.92
N LYS A 296 18.00 14.91 9.28
CA LYS A 296 18.39 15.97 8.35
C LYS A 296 19.40 15.41 7.35
N GLY A 297 19.07 15.54 6.07
CA GLY A 297 19.99 15.30 4.95
C GLY A 297 21.03 16.40 4.79
#